data_AF-A0A955FK86-F1
#
_entry.id   AF-A0A955FK86-F1
#
_cell.length_a   1.000
_cell.length_b   1.000
_cell.length_c   1.000
_cell.angle_alpha   90.00
_cell.angle_beta   90.00
_cell.angle_gamma   90.00
#
_symmetry.space_group_name_H-M   'P 1'
#
loop_
_entity.id
_entity.type
_entity.pdbx_description
1 polymer ?
#
loop_
_entity_poly.entity_id
_entity_poly.type
_entity_poly.pdbx_seq_one_letter_code
_entity_poly.pdbx_strand_id
1 'polypeptide(L)'
;MITITARLVVKHHEERLAAERSQAGPLSELMSVVTEAWGSALARRFVRYNFDNDQASTTFPLPSHLLAQTALNRLASKEPGRATPAQIKAGQAAMALIAPIDDTPHMLEGAARTGSYCADAEPKFVGALRQLAAGQAIEGDDYASHERISVYHAPDGTALALRKQRTDSTALLLEPVSINGSVTAPVGTIVDVVGTTECTGQAELRDGTRLASYQVTDETQLSPLRISPWAHTEPLDRALFGVEAPSEHVYVDLARAREVAGVAPSDFQNAASQIMAMCGVNC
;
A
#
# COMPACT_ATOMS: atom_id res chain seq x y z
N MET A 1 -19.06 2.93 15.23
CA MET A 1 -18.06 3.69 14.44
C MET A 1 -17.30 4.60 15.41
N ILE A 2 -15.99 4.45 15.54
CA ILE A 2 -15.18 5.25 16.47
C ILE A 2 -15.04 6.66 15.90
N THR A 3 -15.30 7.68 16.71
CA THR A 3 -15.07 9.08 16.31
C THR A 3 -13.57 9.41 16.40
N ILE A 4 -12.93 9.62 15.25
CA ILE A 4 -11.51 10.00 15.18
C ILE A 4 -11.34 11.45 15.65
N THR A 5 -10.51 11.64 16.67
CA THR A 5 -10.17 12.94 17.27
C THR A 5 -8.65 13.09 17.37
N ALA A 6 -8.13 14.32 17.39
CA ALA A 6 -6.68 14.56 17.42
C ALA A 6 -6.04 13.94 18.66
N ARG A 7 -6.69 14.08 19.82
CA ARG A 7 -6.23 13.46 21.07
C ARG A 7 -6.13 11.94 20.97
N LEU A 8 -7.09 11.29 20.31
CA LEU A 8 -7.08 9.84 20.12
C LEU A 8 -5.95 9.42 19.18
N VAL A 9 -5.76 10.14 18.07
CA VAL A 9 -4.68 9.87 17.11
C VAL A 9 -3.30 10.08 17.73
N VAL A 10 -3.09 11.17 18.48
CA VAL A 10 -1.81 11.43 19.18
C VAL A 10 -1.52 10.34 20.21
N LYS A 11 -2.51 9.98 21.04
CA LYS A 11 -2.35 8.91 22.03
C LYS A 11 -2.01 7.57 21.36
N HIS A 12 -2.71 7.24 20.27
CA HIS A 12 -2.43 6.02 19.50
C HIS A 12 -1.03 6.07 18.89
N HIS A 13 -0.63 7.19 18.31
CA HIS A 13 0.70 7.40 17.75
C HIS A 13 1.82 7.20 18.80
N GLU A 14 1.65 7.75 20.00
CA GLU A 14 2.59 7.56 21.12
C GLU A 14 2.65 6.10 21.59
N GLU A 15 1.50 5.43 21.68
CA GLU A 15 1.41 4.00 22.02
C GLU A 15 2.13 3.14 20.98
N ARG A 16 1.94 3.42 19.68
CA ARG A 16 2.62 2.74 18.58
C ARG A 16 4.13 2.98 18.63
N LEU A 17 4.57 4.22 18.78
CA LEU A 17 5.97 4.58 18.97
C LEU A 17 6.64 3.81 20.12
N ALA A 18 5.97 3.72 21.26
CA ALA A 18 6.49 3.02 22.43
C ALA A 18 6.60 1.51 22.18
N ALA A 19 5.57 0.91 21.58
CA ALA A 19 5.58 -0.51 21.22
C ALA A 19 6.73 -0.84 20.26
N GLU A 20 7.00 0.02 19.28
CA GLU A 20 8.04 -0.23 18.31
C GLU A 20 9.44 -0.05 18.84
N ARG A 21 9.69 0.96 19.67
CA ARG A 21 10.98 1.12 20.35
C ARG A 21 11.34 -0.13 21.16
N SER A 22 10.35 -0.82 21.74
CA SER A 22 10.57 -2.09 22.45
C SER A 22 10.97 -3.24 21.50
N GLN A 23 10.42 -3.26 20.29
CA GLN A 23 10.65 -4.29 19.28
C GLN A 23 11.89 -4.05 18.41
N ALA A 24 12.46 -2.84 18.41
CA ALA A 24 13.62 -2.44 17.60
C ALA A 24 14.97 -2.56 18.33
N GLY A 25 14.97 -2.93 19.62
CA GLY A 25 16.16 -2.87 20.47
C GLY A 25 17.32 -3.77 20.00
N PRO A 26 18.58 -3.53 20.43
CA PRO A 26 19.74 -4.33 20.05
C PRO A 26 19.63 -5.83 20.40
N LEU A 27 18.80 -6.15 21.40
CA LEU A 27 18.50 -7.51 21.86
C LEU A 27 17.12 -8.01 21.40
N SER A 28 16.45 -7.26 20.53
CA SER A 28 15.15 -7.67 20.01
C SER A 28 15.27 -8.86 19.07
N GLU A 29 14.20 -9.64 18.99
CA GLU A 29 14.07 -10.72 18.03
C GLU A 29 14.18 -10.22 16.58
N LEU A 30 13.70 -9.01 16.28
CA LEU A 30 13.88 -8.38 14.99
C LEU A 30 15.36 -8.23 14.65
N MET A 31 16.14 -7.63 15.57
CA MET A 31 17.58 -7.44 15.39
C MET A 31 18.30 -8.78 15.17
N SER A 32 17.88 -9.84 15.88
CA SER A 32 18.40 -11.18 15.66
C SER A 32 18.11 -11.69 14.24
N VAL A 33 16.87 -11.57 13.79
CA VAL A 33 16.41 -12.01 12.46
C VAL A 33 17.14 -11.28 11.33
N VAL A 34 17.18 -9.95 11.37
CA VAL A 34 17.83 -9.17 10.30
C VAL A 34 19.35 -9.28 10.35
N THR A 35 19.94 -9.50 11.53
CA THR A 35 21.38 -9.77 11.66
C THR A 35 21.76 -11.12 11.07
N GLU A 36 20.92 -12.15 11.25
CA GLU A 36 21.08 -13.47 10.63
C GLU A 36 20.98 -13.38 9.10
N ALA A 37 20.01 -12.62 8.57
CA ALA A 37 19.80 -12.52 7.13
C ALA A 37 20.81 -11.61 6.41
N TRP A 38 21.17 -10.47 6.99
CA TRP A 38 21.91 -9.39 6.30
C TRP A 38 23.25 -9.03 6.96
N GLY A 39 23.60 -9.67 8.08
CA GLY A 39 24.80 -9.36 8.84
C GLY A 39 24.64 -8.15 9.75
N SER A 40 25.41 -8.14 10.84
CA SER A 40 25.24 -7.19 11.96
C SER A 40 25.46 -5.73 11.59
N ALA A 41 26.31 -5.43 10.60
CA ALA A 41 26.56 -4.06 10.16
C ALA A 41 25.37 -3.47 9.39
N LEU A 42 24.77 -4.24 8.48
CA LEU A 42 23.61 -3.83 7.69
C LEU A 42 22.33 -3.80 8.54
N ALA A 43 22.13 -4.79 9.41
CA ALA A 43 21.01 -4.82 10.35
C ALA A 43 20.98 -3.58 11.26
N ARG A 44 22.14 -3.23 11.86
CA ARG A 44 22.26 -2.01 12.68
C ARG A 44 22.00 -0.75 11.88
N ARG A 45 22.47 -0.67 10.63
CA ARG A 45 22.21 0.49 9.77
C ARG A 45 20.74 0.59 9.37
N PHE A 46 20.09 -0.53 9.04
CA PHE A 46 18.66 -0.61 8.73
C PHE A 46 17.82 -0.11 9.89
N VAL A 47 18.04 -0.66 11.09
CA VAL A 47 17.29 -0.25 12.29
C VAL A 47 17.59 1.20 12.64
N ARG A 48 18.86 1.61 12.65
CA ARG A 48 19.20 3.01 12.93
C ARG A 48 18.59 4.00 11.93
N TYR A 49 18.55 3.67 10.64
CA TYR A 49 18.00 4.56 9.62
C TYR A 49 16.48 4.72 9.78
N ASN A 50 15.75 3.62 9.93
CA ASN A 50 14.29 3.65 10.02
C ASN A 50 13.76 4.11 11.40
N PHE A 51 14.56 4.00 12.47
CA PHE A 51 14.12 4.30 13.85
C PHE A 51 14.77 5.50 14.49
N ASP A 52 16.08 5.68 14.31
CA ASP A 52 16.83 6.73 15.01
C ASP A 52 16.85 8.05 14.22
N ASN A 53 16.78 7.99 12.88
CA ASN A 53 16.89 9.17 12.01
C ASN A 53 15.55 9.67 11.44
N ASP A 54 14.57 8.79 11.21
CA ASP A 54 13.34 9.10 10.47
C ASP A 54 12.14 9.55 11.32
N GLN A 55 12.36 9.91 12.60
CA GLN A 55 11.37 10.70 13.34
C GLN A 55 11.16 12.11 12.76
N ALA A 56 11.85 12.46 11.66
CA ALA A 56 11.79 13.75 10.98
C ALA A 56 11.39 13.68 9.48
N SER A 57 11.10 12.49 8.92
CA SER A 57 10.78 12.34 7.48
C SER A 57 9.28 12.49 7.20
N THR A 58 8.93 13.27 6.18
CA THR A 58 7.56 13.63 5.76
C THR A 58 6.83 12.54 4.96
N THR A 59 7.36 11.31 4.95
CA THR A 59 6.87 10.20 4.11
C THR A 59 6.05 9.24 4.98
N PHE A 60 4.74 9.52 5.10
CA PHE A 60 3.79 8.98 6.09
C PHE A 60 3.01 7.74 5.60
N PRO A 61 2.47 6.87 6.50
CA PRO A 61 1.82 7.18 7.83
C PRO A 61 2.56 7.01 9.22
N LEU A 62 3.82 7.45 9.47
CA LEU A 62 4.81 6.96 10.52
C LEU A 62 4.36 6.93 12.00
N PRO A 63 5.07 6.27 12.98
CA PRO A 63 6.52 5.95 13.06
C PRO A 63 6.77 4.63 13.79
N SER A 64 6.87 3.55 13.11
CA SER A 64 7.38 3.25 11.81
C SER A 64 6.35 2.21 11.34
N HIS A 65 5.76 2.31 10.14
CA HIS A 65 4.90 1.24 9.57
C HIS A 65 5.47 -0.16 9.59
N LEU A 66 6.69 -0.33 10.07
CA LEU A 66 7.98 -0.14 9.45
C LEU A 66 9.01 -0.59 10.48
N LEU A 67 8.64 -1.39 11.48
CA LEU A 67 9.59 -2.42 11.92
C LEU A 67 9.88 -3.45 10.83
N ALA A 68 9.83 -3.01 9.56
CA ALA A 68 9.94 -3.69 8.30
C ALA A 68 8.75 -4.60 8.09
N GLN A 69 7.54 -4.06 8.19
CA GLN A 69 6.34 -4.89 8.32
C GLN A 69 6.57 -5.78 9.56
N THR A 70 7.27 -5.29 10.58
CA THR A 70 7.80 -6.10 11.70
C THR A 70 8.46 -7.39 11.25
N ALA A 71 9.48 -7.15 10.43
CA ALA A 71 10.14 -8.10 9.58
C ALA A 71 9.12 -9.04 8.95
N LEU A 72 7.99 -8.52 8.44
CA LEU A 72 6.92 -9.33 7.87
C LEU A 72 7.51 -9.85 6.55
N ASN A 73 7.77 -11.13 6.47
CA ASN A 73 7.57 -12.07 7.55
C ASN A 73 8.84 -12.73 7.89
N ARG A 74 9.07 -12.90 9.20
CA ARG A 74 10.38 -12.78 9.87
C ARG A 74 11.24 -13.85 9.35
N LEU A 75 11.83 -13.54 8.20
CA LEU A 75 12.11 -14.58 7.27
C LEU A 75 10.80 -15.34 6.90
N ALA A 76 10.27 -15.20 5.69
CA ALA A 76 9.24 -16.09 5.15
C ALA A 76 9.84 -17.50 4.91
N SER A 77 10.85 -17.87 5.71
CA SER A 77 12.08 -18.48 5.23
C SER A 77 13.17 -18.50 6.33
N LYS A 78 12.97 -19.06 7.52
CA LYS A 78 14.07 -19.27 8.51
C LYS A 78 15.04 -20.39 8.10
N GLU A 79 15.57 -20.24 6.91
CA GLU A 79 15.67 -21.32 5.97
C GLU A 79 14.23 -21.86 5.64
N PRO A 80 14.00 -22.38 4.44
CA PRO A 80 14.96 -23.38 4.19
C PRO A 80 16.22 -22.98 3.41
N GLY A 81 16.43 -21.71 3.00
CA GLY A 81 17.81 -21.18 3.10
C GLY A 81 18.31 -20.28 1.99
N ARG A 82 18.58 -19.02 2.38
CA ARG A 82 19.38 -18.00 1.67
C ARG A 82 18.59 -17.06 0.77
N ALA A 83 18.24 -15.93 1.37
CA ALA A 83 17.86 -14.74 0.62
C ALA A 83 18.97 -14.35 -0.39
N THR A 84 18.60 -14.22 -1.66
CA THR A 84 19.49 -13.83 -2.75
C THR A 84 19.68 -12.30 -2.77
N PRO A 85 20.76 -11.78 -3.39
CA PRO A 85 20.97 -10.33 -3.54
C PRO A 85 19.80 -9.60 -4.23
N ALA A 86 19.02 -10.27 -5.09
CA ALA A 86 17.83 -9.72 -5.72
C ALA A 86 16.67 -9.54 -4.72
N GLN A 87 16.49 -10.46 -3.77
CA GLN A 87 15.52 -10.36 -2.68
C GLN A 87 15.90 -9.31 -1.65
N ILE A 88 17.20 -9.10 -1.42
CA ILE A 88 17.70 -7.98 -0.61
C ILE A 88 17.40 -6.64 -1.30
N LYS A 89 17.53 -6.58 -2.63
CA LYS A 89 17.21 -5.40 -3.44
C LYS A 89 15.70 -5.15 -3.54
N ALA A 90 14.90 -6.22 -3.62
CA ALA A 90 13.44 -6.18 -3.53
C ALA A 90 12.96 -5.81 -2.12
N GLY A 91 13.65 -6.24 -1.06
CA GLY A 91 13.42 -5.82 0.32
C GLY A 91 13.75 -4.35 0.56
N GLN A 92 14.77 -3.82 -0.11
CA GLN A 92 15.06 -2.38 -0.16
C GLN A 92 13.98 -1.60 -0.93
N ALA A 93 13.39 -2.16 -1.98
CA ALA A 93 12.22 -1.59 -2.65
C ALA A 93 10.93 -1.74 -1.81
N ALA A 94 10.78 -2.85 -1.07
CA ALA A 94 9.68 -3.15 -0.15
C ALA A 94 9.78 -2.40 1.18
N MET A 95 10.90 -1.73 1.50
CA MET A 95 10.91 -0.74 2.60
C MET A 95 9.94 0.42 2.34
N ALA A 96 9.54 0.64 1.10
CA ALA A 96 8.45 1.54 0.81
C ALA A 96 7.07 0.89 1.07
N LEU A 97 6.95 -0.44 1.20
CA LEU A 97 5.70 -1.22 1.18
C LEU A 97 5.55 -2.24 2.31
N ILE A 98 4.81 -1.88 3.36
CA ILE A 98 4.64 -2.75 4.53
C ILE A 98 3.17 -2.95 5.14
N ALA A 99 2.49 -4.13 5.01
CA ALA A 99 1.37 -4.71 5.86
C ALA A 99 1.03 -6.28 5.77
N PRO A 100 0.22 -6.92 6.64
CA PRO A 100 0.03 -8.41 6.70
C PRO A 100 -1.03 -8.98 5.73
N ILE A 101 -0.98 -10.28 5.37
CA ILE A 101 -2.16 -11.04 4.87
C ILE A 101 -2.16 -12.53 5.31
N ASP A 102 -3.37 -13.03 5.57
CA ASP A 102 -3.77 -14.40 5.96
C ASP A 102 -4.20 -15.32 4.80
N ASP A 103 -4.07 -14.92 3.53
CA ASP A 103 -4.59 -15.66 2.36
C ASP A 103 -3.52 -16.01 1.30
N THR A 104 -3.76 -17.10 0.58
CA THR A 104 -2.85 -17.66 -0.44
C THR A 104 -2.64 -16.68 -1.61
N PRO A 105 -1.41 -16.19 -1.87
CA PRO A 105 -1.18 -15.11 -2.83
C PRO A 105 -1.20 -15.53 -4.31
N HIS A 106 -1.66 -14.64 -5.19
CA HIS A 106 -1.52 -14.79 -6.64
C HIS A 106 -0.08 -14.49 -7.08
N MET A 107 0.51 -15.30 -7.96
CA MET A 107 1.92 -15.20 -8.37
C MET A 107 2.10 -14.26 -9.56
N LEU A 108 2.90 -13.19 -9.41
CA LEU A 108 3.30 -12.29 -10.50
C LEU A 108 4.81 -11.96 -10.42
N GLU A 109 5.46 -11.79 -11.58
CA GLU A 109 6.87 -11.35 -11.63
C GLU A 109 6.98 -9.84 -11.34
N GLY A 110 8.03 -9.40 -10.65
CA GLY A 110 8.26 -7.99 -10.31
C GLY A 110 9.57 -7.46 -10.88
N ALA A 111 9.52 -6.33 -11.59
CA ALA A 111 10.72 -5.57 -11.97
C ALA A 111 11.00 -4.44 -10.99
N ALA A 112 12.28 -4.27 -10.62
CA ALA A 112 12.74 -3.11 -9.85
C ALA A 112 12.82 -1.87 -10.76
N ARG A 113 11.76 -1.06 -10.81
CA ARG A 113 11.81 0.30 -11.37
C ARG A 113 11.40 1.33 -10.33
N THR A 114 12.11 2.45 -10.32
CA THR A 114 11.82 3.64 -9.52
C THR A 114 10.72 4.46 -10.18
N GLY A 115 9.47 4.03 -10.02
CA GLY A 115 8.32 4.91 -10.29
C GLY A 115 8.29 6.05 -9.26
N SER A 116 7.90 7.25 -9.69
CA SER A 116 7.61 8.36 -8.77
C SER A 116 6.24 8.14 -8.13
N TYR A 117 6.12 8.24 -6.82
CA TYR A 117 4.83 8.22 -6.13
C TYR A 117 4.41 9.65 -5.74
N CYS A 118 3.13 9.95 -5.92
CA CYS A 118 2.54 11.22 -5.52
C CYS A 118 2.26 11.21 -4.00
N ALA A 119 2.58 12.30 -3.31
CA ALA A 119 2.23 12.50 -1.90
C ALA A 119 0.71 12.44 -1.67
N ASP A 120 -0.08 12.75 -2.70
CA ASP A 120 -1.54 12.76 -2.67
C ASP A 120 -2.16 11.46 -3.24
N ALA A 121 -1.43 10.35 -3.27
CA ALA A 121 -1.98 9.13 -3.86
C ALA A 121 -3.22 8.62 -3.12
N GLU A 122 -3.26 8.67 -1.78
CA GLU A 122 -4.42 8.24 -0.99
C GLU A 122 -5.65 9.12 -1.22
N PRO A 123 -5.60 10.46 -1.03
CA PRO A 123 -6.77 11.28 -1.33
C PRO A 123 -7.32 11.04 -2.75
N LYS A 124 -6.44 10.85 -3.74
CA LYS A 124 -6.84 10.49 -5.11
C LYS A 124 -7.51 9.11 -5.21
N PHE A 125 -7.08 8.09 -4.45
CA PHE A 125 -7.80 6.80 -4.41
C PHE A 125 -9.19 6.94 -3.78
N VAL A 126 -9.32 7.74 -2.72
CA VAL A 126 -10.64 8.07 -2.14
C VAL A 126 -11.50 8.82 -3.15
N GLY A 127 -10.93 9.79 -3.86
CA GLY A 127 -11.60 10.53 -4.92
C GLY A 127 -12.06 9.63 -6.07
N ALA A 128 -11.30 8.59 -6.44
CA ALA A 128 -11.71 7.61 -7.44
C ALA A 128 -12.97 6.85 -6.99
N LEU A 129 -13.05 6.44 -5.72
CA LEU A 129 -14.27 5.84 -5.16
C LEU A 129 -15.47 6.78 -5.21
N ARG A 130 -15.26 8.05 -4.85
CA ARG A 130 -16.33 9.06 -4.89
C ARG A 130 -16.81 9.30 -6.32
N GLN A 131 -15.90 9.39 -7.29
CA GLN A 131 -16.21 9.56 -8.71
C GLN A 131 -17.03 8.37 -9.25
N LEU A 132 -16.67 7.14 -8.89
CA LEU A 132 -17.43 5.93 -9.25
C LEU A 132 -18.83 5.94 -8.63
N ALA A 133 -18.94 6.26 -7.34
CA ALA A 133 -20.21 6.31 -6.63
C ALA A 133 -21.15 7.40 -7.19
N ALA A 134 -20.60 8.55 -7.60
CA ALA A 134 -21.35 9.62 -8.24
C ALA A 134 -21.69 9.32 -9.72
N GLY A 135 -20.92 8.43 -10.36
CA GLY A 135 -21.01 8.14 -11.80
C GLY A 135 -20.53 9.29 -12.70
N GLN A 136 -19.82 10.26 -12.12
CA GLN A 136 -19.27 11.45 -12.77
C GLN A 136 -18.23 12.12 -11.86
N ALA A 137 -17.40 12.98 -12.45
CA ALA A 137 -16.50 13.88 -11.73
C ALA A 137 -17.29 14.78 -10.78
N ILE A 138 -16.70 15.03 -9.62
CA ILE A 138 -17.30 15.89 -8.60
C ILE A 138 -16.68 17.27 -8.73
N GLU A 139 -17.49 18.26 -9.10
CA GLU A 139 -17.04 19.64 -9.27
C GLU A 139 -16.41 20.17 -7.96
N GLY A 140 -15.21 20.75 -8.07
CA GLY A 140 -14.45 21.27 -6.93
C GLY A 140 -13.71 20.23 -6.10
N ASP A 141 -13.85 18.93 -6.38
CA ASP A 141 -13.02 17.88 -5.78
C ASP A 141 -11.88 17.52 -6.74
N ASP A 142 -10.72 18.16 -6.55
CA ASP A 142 -9.52 17.88 -7.33
C ASP A 142 -9.10 16.40 -7.24
N TYR A 143 -9.46 15.69 -6.18
CA TYR A 143 -9.10 14.29 -6.04
C TYR A 143 -10.04 13.37 -6.81
N ALA A 144 -11.24 13.81 -7.22
CA ALA A 144 -12.27 12.99 -7.88
C ALA A 144 -12.38 13.24 -9.40
N SER A 145 -11.29 13.64 -10.05
CA SER A 145 -11.23 13.90 -11.49
C SER A 145 -10.16 13.03 -12.18
N HIS A 146 -10.47 11.74 -12.33
CA HIS A 146 -9.62 10.79 -13.05
C HIS A 146 -10.11 10.61 -14.48
N GLU A 147 -9.18 10.59 -15.43
CA GLU A 147 -9.49 10.34 -16.85
C GLU A 147 -9.75 8.85 -17.09
N ARG A 148 -9.13 8.00 -16.28
CA ARG A 148 -9.29 6.54 -16.36
C ARG A 148 -9.18 5.89 -14.99
N ILE A 149 -10.07 4.93 -14.76
CA ILE A 149 -10.02 3.99 -13.65
C ILE A 149 -10.02 2.58 -14.24
N SER A 150 -9.15 1.71 -13.76
CA SER A 150 -8.98 0.38 -14.33
C SER A 150 -8.85 -0.68 -13.27
N VAL A 151 -9.33 -1.88 -13.56
CA VAL A 151 -9.17 -3.06 -12.70
C VAL A 151 -8.27 -4.06 -13.41
N TYR A 152 -7.33 -4.61 -12.66
CA TYR A 152 -6.53 -5.75 -13.07
C TYR A 152 -7.06 -6.97 -12.33
N HIS A 153 -7.35 -8.05 -13.06
CA HIS A 153 -7.94 -9.26 -12.49
C HIS A 153 -7.21 -10.52 -12.94
N ALA A 154 -7.27 -11.55 -12.11
CA ALA A 154 -6.80 -12.89 -12.42
C ALA A 154 -7.68 -13.55 -13.50
N PRO A 155 -7.20 -14.65 -14.15
CA PRO A 155 -7.98 -15.41 -15.12
C PRO A 155 -9.31 -15.96 -14.60
N ASP A 156 -9.41 -16.17 -13.29
CA ASP A 156 -10.64 -16.62 -12.61
C ASP A 156 -11.64 -15.48 -12.31
N GLY A 157 -11.31 -14.24 -12.67
CA GLY A 157 -12.15 -13.06 -12.41
C GLY A 157 -11.90 -12.38 -11.07
N THR A 158 -10.94 -12.84 -10.26
CA THR A 158 -10.58 -12.20 -8.98
C THR A 158 -9.91 -10.84 -9.24
N ALA A 159 -10.44 -9.76 -8.68
CA ALA A 159 -9.85 -8.43 -8.81
C ALA A 159 -8.57 -8.30 -7.97
N LEU A 160 -7.43 -8.06 -8.62
CA LEU A 160 -6.11 -8.00 -7.98
C LEU A 160 -5.66 -6.58 -7.66
N ALA A 161 -5.98 -5.61 -8.53
CA ALA A 161 -5.57 -4.22 -8.32
C ALA A 161 -6.55 -3.22 -8.95
N LEU A 162 -6.79 -2.12 -8.25
CA LEU A 162 -7.53 -0.96 -8.75
C LEU A 162 -6.56 0.16 -9.11
N ARG A 163 -6.50 0.55 -10.38
CA ARG A 163 -5.65 1.63 -10.88
C ARG A 163 -6.44 2.89 -11.13
N LYS A 164 -5.88 4.01 -10.68
CA LYS A 164 -6.31 5.35 -11.06
C LYS A 164 -5.30 6.00 -11.98
N GLN A 165 -5.77 6.79 -12.92
CA GLN A 165 -4.94 7.59 -13.80
C GLN A 165 -5.49 9.02 -13.88
N ARG A 166 -4.66 9.97 -13.42
CA ARG A 166 -4.80 11.41 -13.63
C ARG A 166 -3.42 11.94 -14.07
N THR A 167 -2.73 12.67 -13.20
CA THR A 167 -1.33 13.09 -13.38
C THR A 167 -0.35 11.92 -13.25
N ASP A 168 -0.65 11.02 -12.34
CA ASP A 168 0.15 9.84 -12.02
C ASP A 168 -0.71 8.60 -12.22
N SER A 169 -0.04 7.49 -12.54
CA SER A 169 -0.71 6.23 -12.81
C SER A 169 -0.20 5.19 -11.84
N THR A 170 -1.03 4.85 -10.86
CA THR A 170 -0.70 3.94 -9.76
C THR A 170 -1.91 3.07 -9.45
N ALA A 171 -1.64 1.84 -9.03
CA ALA A 171 -2.67 0.90 -8.64
C ALA A 171 -2.59 0.57 -7.15
N LEU A 172 -3.72 0.25 -6.54
CA LEU A 172 -3.83 -0.25 -5.18
C LEU A 172 -4.14 -1.75 -5.26
N LEU A 173 -3.33 -2.58 -4.63
CA LEU A 173 -3.61 -4.01 -4.51
C LEU A 173 -4.86 -4.24 -3.67
N LEU A 174 -5.70 -5.13 -4.17
CA LEU A 174 -6.95 -5.56 -3.55
C LEU A 174 -6.82 -6.94 -2.93
N GLU A 175 -5.81 -7.70 -3.36
CA GLU A 175 -5.48 -9.05 -2.91
C GLU A 175 -3.97 -9.18 -2.63
N PRO A 176 -3.55 -10.17 -1.81
CA PRO A 176 -2.15 -10.60 -1.75
C PRO A 176 -1.58 -10.91 -3.12
N VAL A 177 -0.43 -10.31 -3.44
CA VAL A 177 0.32 -10.66 -4.64
C VAL A 177 1.73 -11.09 -4.26
N SER A 178 2.11 -12.28 -4.68
CA SER A 178 3.47 -12.79 -4.59
C SER A 178 4.30 -12.21 -5.72
N ILE A 179 5.47 -11.69 -5.38
CA ILE A 179 6.39 -10.97 -6.24
C ILE A 179 7.64 -11.81 -6.37
N ASN A 180 7.95 -12.21 -7.60
CA ASN A 180 9.08 -13.08 -7.91
C ASN A 180 9.10 -14.34 -7.02
N GLY A 181 7.92 -14.85 -6.65
CA GLY A 181 7.74 -16.05 -5.84
C GLY A 181 8.36 -16.04 -4.45
N SER A 182 8.74 -14.87 -3.91
CA SER A 182 9.52 -14.80 -2.67
C SER A 182 9.10 -13.73 -1.67
N VAL A 183 8.36 -12.73 -2.11
CA VAL A 183 7.84 -11.67 -1.25
C VAL A 183 6.36 -11.49 -1.56
N THR A 184 5.49 -11.48 -0.55
CA THR A 184 4.07 -11.17 -0.76
C THR A 184 3.83 -9.71 -0.44
N ALA A 185 3.39 -8.93 -1.42
CA ALA A 185 2.87 -7.59 -1.21
C ALA A 185 1.41 -7.67 -0.76
N PRO A 186 1.04 -6.95 0.31
CA PRO A 186 -0.29 -7.07 0.87
C PRO A 186 -1.37 -6.26 0.18
N VAL A 187 -2.62 -6.44 0.58
CA VAL A 187 -3.74 -5.56 0.25
C VAL A 187 -3.39 -4.15 0.69
N GLY A 188 -3.81 -3.13 -0.06
CA GLY A 188 -3.49 -1.74 0.25
C GLY A 188 -2.07 -1.31 -0.16
N THR A 189 -1.32 -2.19 -0.81
CA THR A 189 -0.04 -1.85 -1.47
C THR A 189 -0.29 -0.99 -2.69
N ILE A 190 0.38 0.17 -2.78
CA ILE A 190 0.40 0.96 -4.00
C ILE A 190 1.50 0.43 -4.91
N VAL A 191 1.14 0.01 -6.11
CA VAL A 191 2.01 -0.58 -7.12
C VAL A 191 2.01 0.24 -8.41
N ASP A 192 3.08 0.10 -9.17
CA ASP A 192 3.10 0.37 -10.60
C ASP A 192 2.71 -0.90 -11.35
N VAL A 193 2.10 -0.74 -12.53
CA VAL A 193 1.71 -1.85 -13.40
C VAL A 193 2.49 -1.74 -14.70
N VAL A 194 3.35 -2.72 -14.95
CA VAL A 194 4.26 -2.79 -16.08
C VAL A 194 3.99 -4.05 -16.89
N GLY A 195 4.30 -4.02 -18.19
CA GLY A 195 4.18 -5.19 -19.07
C GLY A 195 2.85 -5.27 -19.82
N THR A 196 2.63 -6.40 -20.48
CA THR A 196 1.47 -6.63 -21.35
C THR A 196 0.27 -7.08 -20.54
N THR A 197 -0.87 -6.44 -20.77
CA THR A 197 -2.14 -6.76 -20.12
C THR A 197 -3.21 -6.90 -21.19
N GLU A 198 -4.06 -7.93 -21.09
CA GLU A 198 -5.14 -8.14 -22.06
C GLU A 198 -6.37 -7.35 -21.63
N CYS A 199 -6.86 -6.44 -22.49
CA CYS A 199 -8.08 -5.70 -22.20
C CYS A 199 -9.29 -6.62 -22.37
N THR A 200 -9.99 -6.90 -21.27
CA THR A 200 -11.16 -7.79 -21.24
C THR A 200 -12.48 -7.05 -21.34
N GLY A 201 -12.50 -5.75 -21.04
CA GLY A 201 -13.69 -4.93 -21.19
C GLY A 201 -13.45 -3.44 -20.97
N GLN A 202 -14.36 -2.62 -21.47
CA GLN A 202 -14.34 -1.17 -21.30
C GLN A 202 -15.75 -0.62 -21.14
N ALA A 203 -15.87 0.46 -20.38
CA ALA A 203 -17.08 1.26 -20.24
C ALA A 203 -16.70 2.74 -20.08
N GLU A 204 -17.70 3.61 -20.10
CA GLU A 204 -17.51 5.05 -19.94
C GLU A 204 -18.55 5.59 -18.95
N LEU A 205 -18.10 6.43 -18.01
CA LEU A 205 -18.99 7.19 -17.14
C LEU A 205 -19.54 8.42 -17.88
N ARG A 206 -20.52 9.10 -17.29
CA ARG A 206 -21.23 10.22 -17.95
C ARG A 206 -20.33 11.42 -18.28
N ASP A 207 -19.26 11.59 -17.51
CA ASP A 207 -18.28 12.66 -17.64
C ASP A 207 -17.15 12.34 -18.63
N GLY A 208 -17.21 11.19 -19.31
CA GLY A 208 -16.16 10.72 -20.22
C GLY A 208 -15.03 9.93 -19.55
N THR A 209 -15.13 9.66 -18.25
CA THR A 209 -14.14 8.83 -17.55
C THR A 209 -14.17 7.41 -18.08
N ARG A 210 -13.01 6.91 -18.49
CA ARG A 210 -12.88 5.56 -19.04
C ARG A 210 -12.72 4.54 -17.93
N LEU A 211 -13.60 3.55 -17.92
CA LEU A 211 -13.47 2.35 -17.13
C LEU A 211 -12.87 1.24 -18.01
N ALA A 212 -11.94 0.47 -17.47
CA ALA A 212 -11.36 -0.65 -18.18
C ALA A 212 -11.06 -1.82 -17.26
N SER A 213 -11.24 -3.03 -17.77
CA SER A 213 -10.84 -4.26 -17.12
C SER A 213 -9.71 -4.90 -17.92
N TYR A 214 -8.71 -5.39 -17.20
CA TYR A 214 -7.54 -6.05 -17.78
C TYR A 214 -7.29 -7.37 -17.08
N GLN A 215 -7.16 -8.45 -17.84
CA GLN A 215 -6.66 -9.72 -17.30
C GLN A 215 -5.14 -9.65 -17.19
N VAL A 216 -4.62 -10.02 -16.02
CA VAL A 216 -3.17 -10.17 -15.81
C VAL A 216 -2.68 -11.41 -16.56
N THR A 217 -1.52 -11.27 -17.20
CA THR A 217 -0.82 -12.35 -17.91
C THR A 217 0.52 -12.62 -17.23
N ASP A 218 1.23 -13.67 -17.65
CA ASP A 218 2.58 -13.96 -17.16
C ASP A 218 3.59 -12.82 -17.45
N GLU A 219 3.29 -11.96 -18.42
CA GLU A 219 4.09 -10.77 -18.76
C GLU A 219 3.71 -9.54 -17.91
N THR A 220 2.62 -9.59 -17.15
CA THR A 220 2.19 -8.51 -16.28
C THR A 220 3.04 -8.47 -15.02
N GLN A 221 3.64 -7.32 -14.75
CA GLN A 221 4.47 -7.09 -13.58
C GLN A 221 3.85 -6.03 -12.69
N LEU A 222 3.56 -6.40 -11.44
CA LEU A 222 3.15 -5.46 -10.39
C LEU A 222 4.40 -5.10 -9.58
N SER A 223 4.85 -3.86 -9.73
CA SER A 223 6.03 -3.34 -9.01
C SER A 223 5.57 -2.55 -7.79
N PRO A 224 5.83 -3.05 -6.57
CA PRO A 224 5.63 -2.29 -5.34
C PRO A 224 6.23 -0.88 -5.40
N LEU A 225 5.44 0.14 -5.06
CA LEU A 225 5.91 1.51 -4.88
C LEU A 225 5.92 1.98 -3.43
N ARG A 226 4.76 1.97 -2.75
CA ARG A 226 4.67 2.20 -1.31
C ARG A 226 3.44 1.55 -0.67
N ILE A 227 3.40 1.33 0.64
CA ILE A 227 2.18 0.89 1.31
C ILE A 227 1.35 2.05 1.77
N SER A 228 0.06 1.93 1.46
CA SER A 228 -0.94 2.87 1.91
C SER A 228 -1.43 2.50 3.31
N PRO A 229 -2.08 3.45 4.00
CA PRO A 229 -2.80 3.19 5.23
C PRO A 229 -3.83 2.04 5.11
N TRP A 230 -4.42 1.79 3.93
CA TRP A 230 -5.42 0.71 3.74
C TRP A 230 -4.86 -0.70 3.83
N ALA A 231 -3.57 -0.83 3.96
CA ALA A 231 -2.97 -2.11 4.29
C ALA A 231 -3.23 -2.48 5.78
N HIS A 232 -3.76 -1.55 6.57
CA HIS A 232 -4.28 -1.77 7.92
C HIS A 232 -5.81 -1.86 7.95
N THR A 233 -6.33 -2.87 8.62
CA THR A 233 -7.78 -3.08 8.83
C THR A 233 -8.35 -2.12 9.89
N GLU A 234 -7.55 -1.72 10.87
CA GLU A 234 -7.98 -0.83 11.96
C GLU A 234 -8.04 0.65 11.53
N PRO A 235 -9.18 1.34 11.68
CA PRO A 235 -9.30 2.75 11.31
C PRO A 235 -8.32 3.68 12.04
N LEU A 236 -7.94 3.37 13.29
CA LEU A 236 -6.99 4.20 14.04
C LEU A 236 -5.55 4.09 13.52
N ASP A 237 -5.16 2.92 13.00
CA ASP A 237 -3.88 2.78 12.31
C ASP A 237 -3.89 3.58 11.00
N ARG A 238 -5.01 3.56 10.27
CA ARG A 238 -5.17 4.39 9.06
C ARG A 238 -5.12 5.89 9.34
N ALA A 239 -5.68 6.30 10.48
CA ALA A 239 -5.74 7.70 10.89
C ALA A 239 -4.35 8.31 11.16
N LEU A 240 -3.32 7.48 11.38
CA LEU A 240 -1.93 7.94 11.51
C LEU A 240 -1.40 8.62 10.25
N PHE A 241 -2.04 8.43 9.10
CA PHE A 241 -1.73 9.16 7.87
C PHE A 241 -1.93 10.68 7.96
N GLY A 242 -2.76 11.14 8.91
CA GLY A 242 -2.89 12.57 9.21
C GLY A 242 -1.88 13.10 10.22
N VAL A 243 -0.99 12.28 10.76
CA VAL A 243 0.03 12.74 11.72
C VAL A 243 1.18 13.36 10.96
N GLU A 244 1.54 14.59 11.34
CA GLU A 244 2.78 15.25 10.92
C GLU A 244 3.61 15.48 12.18
N ALA A 245 4.84 14.96 12.20
CA ALA A 245 5.75 15.12 13.35
C ALA A 245 6.94 16.00 12.94
N PRO A 246 6.80 17.35 12.88
CA PRO A 246 7.97 18.20 12.94
C PRO A 246 8.74 17.93 14.23
N SER A 247 10.06 18.12 14.19
CA SER A 247 11.06 17.68 15.18
C SER A 247 10.83 18.09 16.65
N GLU A 248 9.78 18.84 16.96
CA GLU A 248 9.47 19.33 18.30
C GLU A 248 8.01 19.06 18.76
N HIS A 249 7.03 18.89 17.87
CA HIS A 249 5.61 18.71 18.24
C HIS A 249 4.83 17.85 17.24
N VAL A 250 3.99 16.94 17.74
CA VAL A 250 3.06 16.14 16.91
C VAL A 250 1.86 17.00 16.51
N TYR A 251 1.67 17.23 15.22
CA TYR A 251 0.49 17.82 14.60
C TYR A 251 -0.39 16.73 13.98
N VAL A 252 -1.72 16.93 13.97
CA VAL A 252 -2.67 16.01 13.35
C VAL A 252 -3.60 16.76 12.41
N ASP A 253 -3.44 16.54 11.11
CA ASP A 253 -4.44 16.87 10.11
C ASP A 253 -5.63 15.91 10.23
N LEU A 254 -6.67 16.38 10.93
CA LEU A 254 -7.89 15.59 11.15
C LEU A 254 -8.74 15.37 9.91
N ALA A 255 -8.68 16.27 8.93
CA ALA A 255 -9.43 16.09 7.70
C ALA A 255 -8.85 14.91 6.93
N ARG A 256 -7.53 14.91 6.73
CA ARG A 256 -6.77 13.83 6.10
C ARG A 256 -6.88 12.51 6.86
N ALA A 257 -6.74 12.54 8.18
CA ALA A 257 -6.88 11.34 9.01
C ALA A 257 -8.25 10.68 8.85
N ARG A 258 -9.33 11.47 8.89
CA ARG A 258 -10.70 10.98 8.78
C ARG A 258 -11.03 10.50 7.37
N GLU A 259 -10.55 11.21 6.36
CA GLU A 259 -10.78 10.86 4.96
C GLU A 259 -10.24 9.45 4.66
N VAL A 260 -9.00 9.18 5.03
CA VAL A 260 -8.37 7.88 4.77
C VAL A 260 -8.90 6.78 5.68
N ALA A 261 -9.07 7.06 6.98
CA ALA A 261 -9.57 6.08 7.93
C ALA A 261 -11.05 5.69 7.70
N GLY A 262 -11.83 6.60 7.11
CA GLY A 262 -13.24 6.39 6.76
C GLY A 262 -13.46 5.42 5.60
N VAL A 263 -12.40 5.06 4.86
CA VAL A 263 -12.44 4.09 3.77
C VAL A 263 -11.79 2.79 4.21
N ALA A 264 -12.45 1.68 3.94
CA ALA A 264 -11.96 0.33 4.18
C ALA A 264 -11.44 -0.33 2.89
N PRO A 265 -10.55 -1.34 2.98
CA PRO A 265 -10.10 -2.10 1.82
C PRO A 265 -11.25 -2.69 0.99
N SER A 266 -12.31 -3.15 1.67
CA SER A 266 -13.51 -3.68 1.04
C SER A 266 -14.23 -2.68 0.13
N ASP A 267 -14.11 -1.38 0.39
CA ASP A 267 -14.72 -0.36 -0.47
C ASP A 267 -14.05 -0.33 -1.85
N PHE A 268 -12.73 -0.55 -1.90
CA PHE A 268 -11.99 -0.69 -3.16
C PHE A 268 -12.29 -2.00 -3.88
N GLN A 269 -12.41 -3.11 -3.14
CA GLN A 269 -12.82 -4.40 -3.70
C GLN A 269 -14.21 -4.31 -4.33
N ASN A 270 -15.18 -3.73 -3.61
CA ASN A 270 -16.54 -3.50 -4.12
C ASN A 270 -16.56 -2.61 -5.37
N ALA A 271 -15.76 -1.53 -5.37
CA ALA A 271 -15.62 -0.66 -6.53
C ALA A 271 -15.02 -1.40 -7.74
N ALA A 272 -14.04 -2.28 -7.50
CA ALA A 272 -13.45 -3.08 -8.56
C ALA A 272 -14.47 -4.05 -9.17
N SER A 273 -15.27 -4.75 -8.35
CA SER A 273 -16.35 -5.60 -8.84
C SER A 273 -17.39 -4.82 -9.66
N GLN A 274 -17.74 -3.60 -9.23
CA GLN A 274 -18.65 -2.74 -10.00
C GLN A 274 -18.06 -2.34 -11.36
N ILE A 275 -16.78 -1.99 -11.41
CA ILE A 275 -16.09 -1.67 -12.66
C ILE A 275 -16.06 -2.88 -13.59
N MET A 276 -15.70 -4.06 -13.08
CA MET A 276 -15.68 -5.29 -13.88
C MET A 276 -17.05 -5.61 -14.46
N ALA A 277 -18.11 -5.51 -13.65
CA ALA A 277 -19.49 -5.69 -14.10
C ALA A 277 -19.89 -4.68 -15.18
N MET A 278 -19.55 -3.40 -15.01
CA MET A 278 -19.80 -2.37 -16.04
C MET A 278 -19.04 -2.63 -17.34
N CYS A 279 -17.85 -3.22 -17.25
CA CYS A 279 -17.03 -3.61 -18.40
C CYS A 279 -17.49 -4.92 -19.07
N GLY A 280 -18.53 -5.59 -18.54
CA GLY A 280 -19.03 -6.86 -19.07
C GLY A 280 -18.22 -8.08 -18.64
N VAL A 281 -17.32 -7.94 -17.66
CA VAL A 281 -16.60 -9.06 -17.05
C VAL A 281 -17.47 -9.58 -15.91
N ASN A 282 -18.09 -10.75 -16.10
CA ASN A 282 -18.87 -11.41 -15.06
C ASN A 282 -17.90 -12.22 -14.18
N CYS A 283 -17.84 -11.88 -12.90
CA CYS A 283 -17.16 -12.62 -11.85
C CYS A 283 -18.02 -13.81 -11.39
#